data_AF-A0A2Y9HJ43-F1
#
_entry.id   AF-A0A2Y9HJ43-F1
#
_cell.length_a   1.000
_cell.length_b   1.000
_cell.length_c   1.000
_cell.angle_alpha   90.00
_cell.angle_beta   90.00
_cell.angle_gamma   90.00
#
_symmetry.space_group_name_H-M   'P 1'
#
loop_
_entity.id
_entity.type
_entity.pdbx_description
1 polymer ?
#
loop_
_entity_poly.entity_id
_entity_poly.type
_entity_poly.pdbx_seq_one_letter_code
_entity_poly.pdbx_strand_id
1 'polypeptide(L)'
;MGKSKAALPDLTKVIELKMDFTAARLQRGHLLLKQGKLDEAEDDFKKVLKSNPSENEEKEAQLQLVKSDEMQRLRSQALDAFENSDHTAAITFLDKILEVCVWDAELRELRAECFIKEGEPRKAISDLKAASKLKNDNTEAFYKISTLYYQLGDHELSLSEVRECLKLDQDHKRCFAHYKQVKKLNKLIESAEELIRDGRYTDATSKYESVMKTEPSVSEYTIRSKERICHCFSKDEKPVEAIRICSEVLQMEPDNVNALKDRAEAYLIEEMYDEAIQDYETAQEHNENDQQIREGLEKAQRLLKQSQKRDYYKILGVKRNAKKQEIIKAYRKLALQWHPDNFQNEEEKKKAEKKFIDIAAAKEVLSDPEMRKKFDDGEDPLDAESQQGGGGSPFHRSWNSWQGFNPFSSGGPFRFKFHFN
;
A
#
# COMPACT_ATOMS: atom_id res chain seq x y z
N MET A 1 -16.27 -32.64 -7.92
CA MET A 1 -15.52 -33.03 -9.14
C MET A 1 -15.22 -34.54 -9.26
N GLY A 2 -15.51 -35.38 -8.25
CA GLY A 2 -15.16 -36.82 -8.30
C GLY A 2 -16.07 -37.75 -9.13
N LYS A 3 -17.28 -37.31 -9.56
CA LYS A 3 -18.25 -38.19 -10.23
C LYS A 3 -18.06 -38.31 -11.75
N SER A 4 -17.45 -37.32 -12.43
CA SER A 4 -17.31 -37.34 -13.90
C SER A 4 -16.08 -38.10 -14.41
N LYS A 5 -14.95 -38.07 -13.67
CA LYS A 5 -13.76 -38.89 -13.98
C LYS A 5 -14.05 -40.39 -13.93
N ALA A 6 -14.94 -40.82 -13.04
CA ALA A 6 -15.41 -42.21 -12.97
C ALA A 6 -16.46 -42.55 -14.06
N ALA A 7 -17.26 -41.57 -14.48
CA ALA A 7 -18.37 -41.80 -15.41
C ALA A 7 -17.93 -42.05 -16.86
N LEU A 8 -16.83 -41.45 -17.34
CA LEU A 8 -16.39 -41.64 -18.74
C LEU A 8 -15.97 -43.09 -19.08
N PRO A 9 -15.14 -43.76 -18.25
CA PRO A 9 -14.86 -45.19 -18.42
C PRO A 9 -16.12 -46.04 -18.39
N ASP A 10 -17.02 -45.78 -17.45
CA ASP A 10 -18.27 -46.53 -17.30
C ASP A 10 -19.18 -46.35 -18.53
N LEU A 11 -19.38 -45.10 -18.99
CA LEU A 11 -20.15 -44.81 -20.20
C LEU A 11 -19.52 -45.43 -21.44
N THR A 12 -18.19 -45.42 -21.53
CA THR A 12 -17.47 -46.08 -22.63
C THR A 12 -17.72 -47.59 -22.60
N LYS A 13 -17.63 -48.23 -21.43
CA LYS A 13 -17.92 -49.66 -21.27
C LYS A 13 -19.37 -49.99 -21.63
N VAL A 14 -20.31 -49.14 -21.22
CA VAL A 14 -21.73 -49.31 -21.56
C VAL A 14 -21.95 -49.23 -23.07
N ILE A 15 -21.31 -48.30 -23.77
CA ILE A 15 -21.42 -48.14 -25.22
C ILE A 15 -20.75 -49.31 -25.97
N GLU A 16 -19.64 -49.86 -25.44
CA GLU A 16 -19.02 -51.08 -25.96
C GLU A 16 -19.95 -52.30 -25.85
N LEU A 17 -20.64 -52.44 -24.72
CA LEU A 17 -21.57 -53.55 -24.48
C LEU A 17 -22.88 -53.39 -25.27
N LYS A 18 -23.35 -52.14 -25.43
CA LYS A 18 -24.60 -51.80 -26.11
C LYS A 18 -24.41 -50.60 -27.03
N MET A 19 -24.09 -50.87 -28.29
CA MET A 19 -23.74 -49.86 -29.29
C MET A 19 -24.90 -48.93 -29.69
N ASP A 20 -26.14 -49.38 -29.55
CA ASP A 20 -27.37 -48.65 -29.84
C ASP A 20 -27.88 -47.82 -28.65
N PHE A 21 -27.18 -47.79 -27.52
CA PHE A 21 -27.63 -47.06 -26.35
C PHE A 21 -27.35 -45.54 -26.46
N THR A 22 -28.27 -44.82 -27.09
CA THR A 22 -28.21 -43.38 -27.38
C THR A 22 -28.02 -42.52 -26.13
N ALA A 23 -28.76 -42.80 -25.05
CA ALA A 23 -28.68 -42.03 -23.81
C ALA A 23 -27.26 -42.00 -23.21
N ALA A 24 -26.57 -43.15 -23.13
CA ALA A 24 -25.20 -43.21 -22.61
C ALA A 24 -24.22 -42.47 -23.53
N ARG A 25 -24.40 -42.58 -24.86
CA ARG A 25 -23.57 -41.89 -25.83
C ARG A 25 -23.76 -40.37 -25.79
N LEU A 26 -25.01 -39.90 -25.63
CA LEU A 26 -25.31 -38.47 -25.45
C LEU A 26 -24.64 -37.93 -24.18
N GLN A 27 -24.75 -38.65 -23.06
CA GLN A 27 -24.08 -38.28 -21.80
C GLN A 27 -22.55 -38.27 -21.93
N ARG A 28 -21.98 -39.24 -22.66
CA ARG A 28 -20.54 -39.28 -22.92
C ARG A 28 -20.10 -38.07 -23.76
N GLY A 29 -20.83 -37.74 -24.83
CA GLY A 29 -20.60 -36.55 -25.65
C GLY A 29 -20.61 -35.26 -24.82
N HIS A 30 -21.56 -35.08 -23.90
CA HIS A 30 -21.57 -33.92 -23.01
C HIS A 30 -20.33 -33.82 -22.10
N LEU A 31 -19.86 -34.96 -21.58
CA LEU A 31 -18.67 -34.99 -20.72
C LEU A 31 -17.40 -34.71 -21.53
N LEU A 32 -17.31 -35.25 -22.74
CA LEU A 32 -16.21 -34.99 -23.68
C LEU A 32 -16.16 -33.51 -24.09
N LEU A 33 -17.32 -32.91 -24.39
CA LEU A 33 -17.42 -31.48 -24.69
C LEU A 33 -16.94 -30.62 -23.52
N LYS A 34 -17.36 -30.94 -22.29
CA LYS A 34 -16.88 -30.25 -21.09
C LYS A 34 -15.36 -30.40 -20.89
N GLN A 35 -14.76 -31.51 -21.31
CA GLN A 35 -13.31 -31.72 -21.27
C GLN A 35 -12.55 -31.06 -22.43
N GLY A 36 -13.23 -30.40 -23.37
CA GLY A 36 -12.60 -29.81 -24.55
C GLY A 36 -12.20 -30.84 -25.62
N LYS A 37 -12.64 -32.09 -25.51
CA LYS A 37 -12.44 -33.16 -26.50
C LYS A 37 -13.50 -33.07 -27.60
N LEU A 38 -13.43 -31.98 -28.38
CA LEU A 38 -14.47 -31.58 -29.33
C LEU A 38 -14.73 -32.67 -30.39
N ASP A 39 -13.67 -33.22 -31.00
CA ASP A 39 -13.82 -34.23 -32.06
C ASP A 39 -14.51 -35.52 -31.58
N GLU A 40 -14.13 -35.99 -30.39
CA GLU A 40 -14.73 -37.18 -29.77
C GLU A 40 -16.20 -36.92 -29.38
N ALA A 41 -16.51 -35.72 -28.88
CA ALA A 41 -17.86 -35.31 -28.55
C ALA A 41 -18.76 -35.27 -29.78
N GLU A 42 -18.27 -34.71 -30.90
CA GLU A 42 -19.02 -34.66 -32.15
C GLU A 42 -19.29 -36.04 -32.74
N ASP A 43 -18.31 -36.93 -32.71
CA ASP A 43 -18.49 -38.31 -33.17
C ASP A 43 -19.62 -38.99 -32.38
N ASP A 44 -19.65 -38.78 -31.06
CA ASP A 44 -20.72 -39.29 -30.21
C ASP A 44 -22.09 -38.72 -30.57
N PHE A 45 -22.21 -37.40 -30.70
CA PHE A 45 -23.48 -36.78 -31.08
C PHE A 45 -23.94 -37.20 -32.49
N LYS A 46 -23.03 -37.27 -33.48
CA LYS A 46 -23.34 -37.76 -34.84
C LYS A 46 -23.81 -39.22 -34.82
N LYS A 47 -23.24 -40.07 -33.95
CA LYS A 47 -23.67 -41.46 -33.78
C LYS A 47 -25.01 -41.59 -33.08
N VAL A 48 -25.35 -40.69 -32.15
CA VAL A 48 -26.71 -40.63 -31.55
C VAL A 48 -27.75 -40.39 -32.65
N LEU A 49 -27.53 -39.41 -33.53
CA LEU A 49 -28.44 -39.10 -34.65
C LEU A 49 -28.63 -40.27 -35.63
N LYS A 50 -27.66 -41.17 -35.74
CA LYS A 50 -27.72 -42.36 -36.61
C LYS A 50 -28.36 -43.59 -35.95
N SER A 51 -28.64 -43.55 -34.65
CA SER A 51 -29.04 -44.74 -33.85
C SER A 51 -30.50 -44.71 -33.40
N ASN A 52 -31.41 -44.15 -34.21
CA ASN A 52 -32.85 -44.00 -33.90
C ASN A 52 -33.12 -43.36 -32.51
N PRO A 53 -32.66 -42.12 -32.27
CA PRO A 53 -32.85 -41.45 -30.99
C PRO A 53 -34.32 -41.07 -30.73
N SER A 54 -34.66 -40.78 -29.48
CA SER A 54 -35.92 -40.08 -29.19
C SER A 54 -35.88 -38.63 -29.69
N GLU A 55 -37.04 -38.01 -29.90
CA GLU A 55 -37.12 -36.61 -30.39
C GLU A 55 -36.32 -35.63 -29.51
N ASN A 56 -36.31 -35.86 -28.18
CA ASN A 56 -35.54 -35.04 -27.25
C ASN A 56 -34.03 -35.27 -27.37
N GLU A 57 -33.59 -36.53 -27.51
CA GLU A 57 -32.18 -36.87 -27.72
C GLU A 57 -31.66 -36.34 -29.05
N GLU A 58 -32.50 -36.35 -30.09
CA GLU A 58 -32.16 -35.80 -31.41
C GLU A 58 -31.95 -34.28 -31.34
N LYS A 59 -32.90 -33.55 -30.75
CA LYS A 59 -32.78 -32.09 -30.56
C LYS A 59 -31.57 -31.71 -29.73
N GLU A 60 -31.31 -32.44 -28.64
CA GLU A 60 -30.16 -32.19 -27.79
C GLU A 60 -28.85 -32.46 -28.55
N ALA A 61 -28.74 -33.59 -29.24
CA ALA A 61 -27.54 -33.91 -30.03
C ALA A 61 -27.27 -32.87 -31.13
N GLN A 62 -28.31 -32.38 -31.83
CA GLN A 62 -28.16 -31.30 -32.80
C GLN A 62 -27.67 -29.99 -32.17
N LEU A 63 -28.26 -29.60 -31.02
CA LEU A 63 -27.85 -28.40 -30.29
C LEU A 63 -26.38 -28.47 -29.85
N GLN A 64 -25.95 -29.63 -29.33
CA GLN A 64 -24.57 -29.80 -28.86
C GLN A 64 -23.57 -29.89 -30.00
N LEU A 65 -23.96 -30.38 -31.19
CA LEU A 65 -23.13 -30.32 -32.39
C LEU A 65 -22.85 -28.88 -32.83
N VAL A 66 -23.88 -28.03 -32.86
CA VAL A 66 -23.69 -26.59 -33.18
C VAL A 66 -22.75 -25.92 -32.18
N LYS A 67 -22.92 -26.22 -30.88
CA LYS A 67 -22.00 -25.72 -29.85
C LYS A 67 -20.57 -26.23 -30.05
N SER A 68 -20.39 -27.50 -30.37
CA SER A 68 -19.05 -28.07 -30.61
C SER A 68 -18.33 -27.39 -31.77
N ASP A 69 -19.03 -27.18 -32.89
CA ASP A 69 -18.50 -26.50 -34.08
C ASP A 69 -18.12 -25.04 -33.76
N GLU A 70 -18.96 -24.34 -32.99
CA GLU A 70 -18.65 -23.00 -32.47
C GLU A 70 -17.38 -23.01 -31.58
N MET A 71 -17.25 -23.98 -30.68
CA MET A 71 -16.07 -24.12 -29.82
C MET A 71 -14.81 -24.43 -30.62
N GLN A 72 -14.89 -25.25 -31.67
CA GLN A 72 -13.77 -25.53 -32.57
C GLN A 72 -13.30 -24.25 -33.28
N ARG A 73 -14.25 -23.46 -33.81
CA ARG A 73 -13.94 -22.19 -34.45
C ARG A 73 -13.29 -21.20 -33.49
N LEU A 74 -13.86 -21.03 -32.29
CA LEU A 74 -13.29 -20.16 -31.26
C LEU A 74 -11.90 -20.62 -30.84
N ARG A 75 -11.67 -21.94 -30.73
CA ARG A 75 -10.37 -22.51 -30.39
C ARG A 75 -9.32 -22.15 -31.44
N SER A 76 -9.62 -22.27 -32.73
CA SER A 76 -8.71 -21.84 -33.79
C SER A 76 -8.41 -20.34 -33.70
N GLN A 77 -9.45 -19.51 -33.48
CA GLN A 77 -9.27 -18.06 -33.31
C GLN A 77 -8.42 -17.69 -32.08
N ALA A 78 -8.59 -18.41 -30.96
CA ALA A 78 -7.79 -18.23 -29.76
C ALA A 78 -6.30 -18.58 -30.00
N LEU A 79 -6.03 -19.67 -30.71
CA LEU A 79 -4.67 -20.10 -31.04
C LEU A 79 -4.00 -19.12 -32.03
N ASP A 80 -4.72 -18.73 -33.08
CA ASP A 80 -4.23 -17.74 -34.05
C ASP A 80 -3.92 -16.40 -33.36
N ALA A 81 -4.80 -15.93 -32.47
CA ALA A 81 -4.56 -14.71 -31.70
C ALA A 81 -3.33 -14.84 -30.79
N PHE A 82 -3.17 -15.99 -30.12
CA PHE A 82 -2.01 -16.26 -29.27
C PHE A 82 -0.69 -16.28 -30.05
N GLU A 83 -0.66 -16.95 -31.21
CA GLU A 83 0.52 -16.99 -32.09
C GLU A 83 0.91 -15.61 -32.61
N ASN A 84 -0.08 -14.75 -32.87
CA ASN A 84 0.13 -13.36 -33.26
C ASN A 84 0.45 -12.42 -32.07
N SER A 85 0.62 -12.96 -30.86
CA SER A 85 0.87 -12.20 -29.62
C SER A 85 -0.26 -11.23 -29.24
N ASP A 86 -1.47 -11.42 -29.78
CA ASP A 86 -2.68 -10.72 -29.33
C ASP A 86 -3.31 -11.49 -28.17
N HIS A 87 -2.71 -11.33 -26.98
CA HIS A 87 -3.13 -12.03 -25.78
C HIS A 87 -4.52 -11.56 -25.31
N THR A 88 -4.89 -10.30 -25.55
CA THR A 88 -6.22 -9.77 -25.18
C THR A 88 -7.36 -10.42 -25.97
N ALA A 89 -7.18 -10.56 -27.29
CA ALA A 89 -8.14 -11.27 -28.13
C ALA A 89 -8.17 -12.77 -27.77
N ALA A 90 -7.01 -13.39 -27.54
CA ALA A 90 -6.92 -14.78 -27.11
C ALA A 90 -7.70 -15.02 -25.81
N ILE A 91 -7.54 -14.17 -24.79
CA ILE A 91 -8.31 -14.24 -23.53
C ILE A 91 -9.80 -14.16 -23.81
N THR A 92 -10.24 -13.22 -24.65
CA THR A 92 -11.67 -13.05 -24.98
C THR A 92 -12.28 -14.29 -25.63
N PHE A 93 -11.55 -14.96 -26.52
CA PHE A 93 -12.00 -16.23 -27.10
C PHE A 93 -11.98 -17.37 -26.08
N LEU A 94 -10.91 -17.47 -25.28
CA LEU A 94 -10.76 -18.50 -24.25
C LEU A 94 -11.83 -18.40 -23.15
N ASP A 95 -12.25 -17.18 -22.78
CA ASP A 95 -13.35 -16.96 -21.84
C ASP A 95 -14.64 -17.63 -22.32
N LYS A 96 -15.03 -17.38 -23.58
CA LYS A 96 -16.21 -17.99 -24.20
C LYS A 96 -16.09 -19.51 -24.28
N ILE A 97 -14.90 -20.02 -24.63
CA ILE A 97 -14.69 -21.47 -24.70
C ILE A 97 -14.83 -22.11 -23.32
N LEU A 98 -14.26 -21.49 -22.29
CA LEU A 98 -14.22 -22.04 -20.93
C LEU A 98 -15.55 -21.91 -20.17
N GLU A 99 -16.53 -21.17 -20.69
CA GLU A 99 -17.93 -21.25 -20.24
C GLU A 99 -18.57 -22.61 -20.57
N VAL A 100 -18.18 -23.22 -21.69
CA VAL A 100 -18.70 -24.51 -22.16
C VAL A 100 -17.75 -25.65 -21.76
N CYS A 101 -16.48 -25.51 -22.15
CA CYS A 101 -15.40 -26.48 -21.94
C CYS A 101 -14.77 -26.32 -20.55
N VAL A 102 -15.61 -26.35 -19.52
CA VAL A 102 -15.24 -26.06 -18.13
C VAL A 102 -14.20 -27.01 -17.52
N TRP A 103 -13.78 -28.08 -18.19
CA TRP A 103 -12.76 -29.03 -17.73
C TRP A 103 -11.61 -29.20 -18.73
N ASP A 104 -11.50 -28.30 -19.71
CA ASP A 104 -10.30 -28.21 -20.54
C ASP A 104 -9.17 -27.61 -19.67
N ALA A 105 -8.10 -28.36 -19.49
CA ALA A 105 -6.95 -27.96 -18.67
C ALA A 105 -5.91 -27.24 -19.52
N GLU A 106 -5.74 -27.66 -20.77
CA GLU A 106 -4.81 -27.09 -21.75
C GLU A 106 -5.19 -25.65 -22.10
N LEU A 107 -6.48 -25.37 -22.36
CA LEU A 107 -6.94 -24.02 -22.67
C LEU A 107 -6.90 -23.08 -21.46
N ARG A 108 -7.04 -23.63 -20.24
CA ARG A 108 -6.79 -22.85 -19.02
C ARG A 108 -5.32 -22.50 -18.85
N GLU A 109 -4.42 -23.44 -19.10
CA GLU A 109 -2.98 -23.19 -19.07
C GLU A 109 -2.60 -22.14 -20.13
N LEU A 110 -3.20 -22.19 -21.32
CA LEU A 110 -3.03 -21.18 -22.36
C LEU A 110 -3.54 -19.79 -21.91
N ARG A 111 -4.74 -19.72 -21.34
CA ARG A 111 -5.29 -18.45 -20.82
C ARG A 111 -4.46 -17.89 -19.67
N ALA A 112 -3.94 -18.76 -18.80
CA ALA A 112 -2.99 -18.36 -17.76
C ALA A 112 -1.70 -17.77 -18.33
N GLU A 113 -1.15 -18.34 -19.40
CA GLU A 113 0.00 -17.78 -20.10
C GLU A 113 -0.32 -16.39 -20.66
N CYS A 114 -1.49 -16.20 -21.28
CA CYS A 114 -1.95 -14.87 -21.73
C CYS A 114 -2.00 -13.87 -20.56
N PHE A 115 -2.59 -14.24 -19.42
CA PHE A 115 -2.64 -13.37 -18.25
C PHE A 115 -1.25 -13.00 -17.72
N ILE A 116 -0.27 -13.91 -17.77
CA ILE A 116 1.11 -13.60 -17.39
C ILE A 116 1.71 -12.56 -18.34
N LYS A 117 1.48 -12.70 -19.65
CA LYS A 117 1.97 -11.76 -20.67
C LYS A 117 1.34 -10.37 -20.55
N GLU A 118 0.06 -10.32 -20.16
CA GLU A 118 -0.68 -9.08 -19.91
C GLU A 118 -0.37 -8.44 -18.53
N GLY A 119 0.48 -9.05 -17.71
CA GLY A 119 0.82 -8.52 -16.39
C GLY A 119 -0.26 -8.74 -15.31
N GLU A 120 -1.13 -9.73 -15.49
CA GLU A 120 -2.19 -10.12 -14.56
C GLU A 120 -1.93 -11.51 -13.90
N PRO A 121 -0.78 -11.73 -13.22
CA PRO A 121 -0.38 -13.04 -12.72
C PRO A 121 -1.36 -13.64 -11.69
N ARG A 122 -2.13 -12.82 -10.96
CA ARG A 122 -3.15 -13.31 -10.02
C ARG A 122 -4.28 -14.07 -10.73
N LYS A 123 -4.70 -13.61 -11.92
CA LYS A 123 -5.71 -14.33 -12.73
C LYS A 123 -5.13 -15.63 -13.28
N ALA A 124 -3.87 -15.61 -13.73
CA ALA A 124 -3.14 -16.79 -14.18
C ALA A 124 -3.09 -17.90 -13.11
N ILE A 125 -2.80 -17.53 -11.85
CA ILE A 125 -2.77 -18.48 -10.73
C ILE A 125 -4.12 -19.21 -10.56
N SER A 126 -5.24 -18.49 -10.72
CA SER A 126 -6.59 -19.09 -10.63
C SER A 126 -6.79 -20.20 -11.66
N ASP A 127 -6.41 -19.93 -12.92
CA ASP A 127 -6.52 -20.89 -14.01
C ASP A 127 -5.59 -22.08 -13.84
N LEU A 128 -4.34 -21.85 -13.43
CA LEU A 128 -3.39 -22.92 -13.17
C LEU A 128 -3.85 -23.82 -12.01
N LYS A 129 -4.45 -23.24 -10.95
CA LYS A 129 -5.04 -24.03 -9.85
C LYS A 129 -6.25 -24.84 -10.28
N ALA A 130 -7.05 -24.33 -11.21
CA ALA A 130 -8.14 -25.09 -11.79
C ALA A 130 -7.60 -26.24 -12.67
N ALA A 131 -6.60 -25.97 -13.50
CA ALA A 131 -5.95 -26.97 -14.36
C ALA A 131 -5.23 -28.07 -13.55
N SER A 132 -4.55 -27.72 -12.45
CA SER A 132 -3.85 -28.69 -11.59
C SER A 132 -4.82 -29.67 -10.90
N LYS A 133 -6.07 -29.26 -10.63
CA LYS A 133 -7.11 -30.16 -10.09
C LYS A 133 -7.66 -31.14 -11.14
N LEU A 134 -7.53 -30.80 -12.43
CA LEU A 134 -8.05 -31.62 -13.53
C LEU A 134 -7.06 -32.71 -13.94
N LYS A 135 -5.76 -32.43 -13.89
CA LYS A 135 -4.69 -33.40 -14.17
C LYS A 135 -4.22 -34.08 -12.87
N ASN A 136 -4.18 -35.41 -12.83
CA ASN A 136 -3.79 -36.16 -11.62
C ASN A 136 -2.29 -36.06 -11.29
N ASP A 137 -1.47 -35.81 -12.31
CA ASP A 137 -0.03 -35.61 -12.19
C ASP A 137 0.33 -34.34 -12.94
N ASN A 138 0.30 -33.20 -12.22
CA ASN A 138 0.63 -31.90 -12.79
C ASN A 138 1.69 -31.19 -11.96
N THR A 139 2.81 -31.88 -11.81
CA THR A 139 4.04 -31.38 -11.18
C THR A 139 4.44 -30.00 -11.77
N GLU A 140 4.28 -29.81 -13.08
CA GLU A 140 4.60 -28.54 -13.75
C GLU A 140 3.66 -27.39 -13.35
N ALA A 141 2.35 -27.63 -13.21
CA ALA A 141 1.43 -26.57 -12.78
C ALA A 141 1.76 -26.09 -11.36
N PHE A 142 2.06 -27.00 -10.42
CA PHE A 142 2.48 -26.61 -9.08
C PHE A 142 3.78 -25.79 -9.09
N TYR A 143 4.74 -26.16 -9.93
CA TYR A 143 5.96 -25.38 -10.14
C TYR A 143 5.65 -23.97 -10.66
N LYS A 144 4.82 -23.85 -11.71
CA LYS A 144 4.43 -22.56 -12.29
C LYS A 144 3.68 -21.68 -11.27
N ILE A 145 2.69 -22.23 -10.57
CA ILE A 145 1.93 -21.51 -9.53
C ILE A 145 2.88 -21.01 -8.43
N SER A 146 3.77 -21.87 -7.94
CA SER A 146 4.74 -21.50 -6.92
C SER A 146 5.68 -20.38 -7.39
N THR A 147 6.12 -20.42 -8.65
CA THR A 147 6.96 -19.40 -9.24
C THR A 147 6.24 -18.05 -9.35
N LEU A 148 4.96 -18.06 -9.74
CA LEU A 148 4.15 -16.83 -9.81
C LEU A 148 3.92 -16.22 -8.42
N TYR A 149 3.60 -17.04 -7.42
CA TYR A 149 3.52 -16.55 -6.03
C TYR A 149 4.85 -15.96 -5.55
N TYR A 150 5.98 -16.57 -5.91
CA TYR A 150 7.30 -16.04 -5.58
C TYR A 150 7.54 -14.66 -6.18
N GLN A 151 7.20 -14.48 -7.46
CA GLN A 151 7.35 -13.19 -8.16
C GLN A 151 6.45 -12.11 -7.56
N LEU A 152 5.28 -12.49 -7.05
CA LEU A 152 4.34 -11.61 -6.34
C LEU A 152 4.72 -11.32 -4.89
N GLY A 153 5.82 -11.88 -4.38
CA GLY A 153 6.22 -11.72 -2.99
C GLY A 153 5.48 -12.63 -2.01
N ASP A 154 4.48 -13.41 -2.46
CA ASP A 154 3.66 -14.35 -1.68
C ASP A 154 4.47 -15.62 -1.31
N HIS A 155 5.57 -15.46 -0.55
CA HIS A 155 6.56 -16.50 -0.25
C HIS A 155 5.98 -17.71 0.50
N GLU A 156 4.99 -17.51 1.38
CA GLU A 156 4.34 -18.61 2.12
C GLU A 156 3.55 -19.53 1.18
N LEU A 157 2.77 -18.93 0.29
CA LEU A 157 2.00 -19.64 -0.74
C LEU A 157 2.94 -20.30 -1.75
N SER A 158 4.01 -19.60 -2.15
CA SER A 158 5.03 -20.19 -3.00
C SER A 158 5.63 -21.45 -2.37
N LEU A 159 5.93 -21.42 -1.06
CA LEU A 159 6.51 -22.54 -0.33
C LEU A 159 5.54 -23.72 -0.18
N SER A 160 4.25 -23.45 0.00
CA SER A 160 3.24 -24.51 0.11
C SER A 160 3.04 -25.22 -1.24
N GLU A 161 2.96 -24.48 -2.34
CA GLU A 161 2.71 -25.04 -3.67
C GLU A 161 3.92 -25.84 -4.20
N VAL A 162 5.16 -25.39 -3.94
CA VAL A 162 6.35 -26.17 -4.31
C VAL A 162 6.51 -27.45 -3.47
N ARG A 163 5.97 -27.48 -2.25
CA ARG A 163 5.89 -28.72 -1.47
C ARG A 163 4.90 -29.71 -2.10
N GLU A 164 3.77 -29.24 -2.62
CA GLU A 164 2.86 -30.10 -3.39
C GLU A 164 3.54 -30.64 -4.65
N CYS A 165 4.31 -29.82 -5.36
CA CYS A 165 5.15 -30.30 -6.47
C CYS A 165 6.06 -31.47 -6.06
N LEU A 166 6.81 -31.31 -4.96
CA LEU A 166 7.75 -32.33 -4.46
C LEU A 166 7.06 -33.56 -3.83
N LYS A 167 5.80 -33.45 -3.43
CA LYS A 167 4.99 -34.60 -2.99
C LYS A 167 4.63 -35.50 -4.17
N LEU A 168 4.38 -34.91 -5.35
CA LEU A 168 4.10 -35.66 -6.58
C LEU A 168 5.37 -36.27 -7.16
N ASP A 169 6.45 -35.49 -7.23
CA ASP A 169 7.75 -35.93 -7.73
C ASP A 169 8.89 -35.45 -6.82
N GLN A 170 9.43 -36.38 -6.03
CA GLN A 170 10.50 -36.11 -5.07
C GLN A 170 11.84 -35.77 -5.74
N ASP A 171 12.04 -36.21 -6.99
CA ASP A 171 13.29 -36.04 -7.75
C ASP A 171 13.21 -34.86 -8.73
N HIS A 172 12.12 -34.08 -8.71
CA HIS A 172 11.93 -32.94 -9.60
C HIS A 172 12.95 -31.82 -9.34
N LYS A 173 14.03 -31.80 -10.14
CA LYS A 173 15.19 -30.91 -9.99
C LYS A 173 14.82 -29.42 -9.86
N ARG A 174 13.88 -28.93 -10.70
CA ARG A 174 13.45 -27.52 -10.68
C ARG A 174 12.68 -27.18 -9.40
N CYS A 175 11.75 -28.03 -8.98
CA CYS A 175 11.00 -27.81 -7.74
C CYS A 175 11.90 -27.90 -6.51
N PHE A 176 12.87 -28.81 -6.50
CA PHE A 176 13.79 -28.92 -5.37
C PHE A 176 14.72 -27.70 -5.24
N ALA A 177 15.23 -27.20 -6.37
CA ALA A 177 16.01 -25.97 -6.40
C ALA A 177 15.19 -24.77 -5.90
N HIS A 178 13.96 -24.60 -6.43
CA HIS A 178 13.05 -23.53 -6.03
C HIS A 178 12.67 -23.64 -4.54
N TYR A 179 12.30 -24.83 -4.07
CA TYR A 179 12.00 -25.10 -2.66
C TYR A 179 13.12 -24.64 -1.72
N LYS A 180 14.38 -24.91 -2.06
CA LYS A 180 15.51 -24.46 -1.24
C LYS A 180 15.58 -22.94 -1.14
N GLN A 181 15.40 -22.25 -2.27
CA GLN A 181 15.41 -20.79 -2.32
C GLN A 181 14.26 -20.21 -1.49
N VAL A 182 13.01 -20.61 -1.79
CA VAL A 182 11.83 -20.10 -1.09
C VAL A 182 11.87 -20.43 0.40
N LYS A 183 12.28 -21.64 0.79
CA LYS A 183 12.40 -22.02 2.21
C LYS A 183 13.40 -21.15 2.96
N LYS A 184 14.55 -20.84 2.35
CA LYS A 184 15.56 -19.97 2.95
C LYS A 184 15.01 -18.55 3.11
N LEU A 185 14.38 -18.01 2.07
CA LEU A 185 13.80 -16.67 2.07
C LEU A 185 12.66 -16.54 3.09
N ASN A 186 11.70 -17.46 3.07
CA ASN A 186 10.57 -17.53 4.00
C ASN A 186 11.03 -17.56 5.46
N LYS A 187 12.05 -18.38 5.78
CA LYS A 187 12.60 -18.46 7.14
C LYS A 187 13.23 -17.13 7.59
N LEU A 188 13.87 -16.39 6.68
CA LEU A 188 14.43 -15.08 7.00
C LEU A 188 13.33 -14.06 7.29
N ILE A 189 12.27 -14.04 6.47
CA ILE A 189 11.14 -13.13 6.62
C ILE A 189 10.34 -13.44 7.89
N GLU A 190 9.96 -14.70 8.12
CA GLU A 190 9.28 -15.14 9.35
C GLU A 190 10.06 -14.76 10.62
N SER A 191 11.39 -14.98 10.60
CA SER A 191 12.28 -14.59 11.69
C SER A 191 12.35 -13.08 11.88
N ALA A 192 12.27 -12.29 10.80
CA ALA A 192 12.30 -10.84 10.88
C ALA A 192 10.99 -10.29 11.48
N GLU A 193 9.84 -10.79 11.04
CA GLU A 193 8.53 -10.40 11.60
C GLU A 193 8.37 -10.83 13.07
N GLU A 194 8.96 -11.96 13.48
CA GLU A 194 9.05 -12.33 14.90
C GLU A 194 9.84 -11.30 15.71
N LEU A 195 11.00 -10.87 15.20
CA LEU A 195 11.82 -9.83 15.86
C LEU A 195 11.09 -8.48 15.94
N ILE A 196 10.32 -8.10 14.93
CA ILE A 196 9.49 -6.88 14.97
C ILE A 196 8.45 -6.98 16.09
N ARG A 197 7.76 -8.12 16.22
CA ARG A 197 6.78 -8.35 17.30
C ARG A 197 7.40 -8.28 18.69
N ASP A 198 8.66 -8.72 18.81
CA ASP A 198 9.43 -8.65 20.06
C ASP A 198 10.05 -7.26 20.33
N GLY A 199 9.86 -6.28 19.44
CA GLY A 199 10.45 -4.93 19.55
C GLY A 199 11.95 -4.89 19.27
N ARG A 200 12.53 -5.95 18.70
CA ARG A 200 13.96 -6.05 18.34
C ARG A 200 14.20 -5.51 16.93
N TYR A 201 13.92 -4.23 16.73
CA TYR A 201 13.92 -3.58 15.42
C TYR A 201 15.27 -3.61 14.69
N THR A 202 16.38 -3.42 15.41
CA THR A 202 17.73 -3.45 14.82
C THR A 202 18.08 -4.84 14.27
N ASP A 203 17.73 -5.90 15.00
CA ASP A 203 17.92 -7.28 14.55
C ASP A 203 17.02 -7.60 13.35
N ALA A 204 15.77 -7.13 13.36
CA ALA A 204 14.83 -7.28 12.24
C ALA A 204 15.36 -6.60 10.97
N THR A 205 15.88 -5.37 11.06
CA THR A 205 16.51 -4.66 9.95
C THR A 205 17.64 -5.49 9.32
N SER A 206 18.53 -6.07 10.14
CA SER A 206 19.60 -6.94 9.65
C SER A 206 19.08 -8.20 8.93
N LYS A 207 17.94 -8.74 9.37
CA LYS A 207 17.27 -9.86 8.67
C LYS A 207 16.72 -9.44 7.31
N TYR A 208 16.03 -8.32 7.20
CA TYR A 208 15.53 -7.82 5.90
C TYR A 208 16.65 -7.45 4.93
N GLU A 209 17.77 -6.91 5.42
CA GLU A 209 18.97 -6.75 4.58
C GLU A 209 19.48 -8.09 4.04
N SER A 210 19.41 -9.15 4.85
CA SER A 210 19.76 -10.51 4.42
C SER A 210 18.75 -11.11 3.44
N VAL A 211 17.46 -10.75 3.54
CA VAL A 211 16.40 -11.09 2.56
C VAL A 211 16.76 -10.48 1.21
N MET A 212 17.02 -9.17 1.14
CA MET A 212 17.40 -8.48 -0.10
C MET A 212 18.70 -9.02 -0.72
N LYS A 213 19.66 -9.44 0.10
CA LYS A 213 20.88 -10.11 -0.39
C LYS A 213 20.61 -11.53 -0.93
N THR A 214 19.62 -12.23 -0.38
CA THR A 214 19.28 -13.59 -0.78
C THR A 214 18.43 -13.61 -2.05
N GLU A 215 17.58 -12.60 -2.25
CA GLU A 215 16.78 -12.42 -3.46
C GLU A 215 16.88 -10.98 -3.99
N PRO A 216 17.90 -10.69 -4.82
CA PRO A 216 18.07 -9.36 -5.42
C PRO A 216 17.33 -9.20 -6.76
N SER A 217 16.81 -10.29 -7.35
CA SER A 217 16.30 -10.27 -8.73
C SER A 217 14.84 -9.83 -8.80
N VAL A 218 14.06 -10.18 -7.78
CA VAL A 218 12.64 -9.84 -7.68
C VAL A 218 12.49 -8.55 -6.88
N SER A 219 12.02 -7.49 -7.55
CA SER A 219 11.88 -6.15 -6.97
C SER A 219 10.94 -6.11 -5.77
N GLU A 220 9.87 -6.92 -5.79
CA GLU A 220 8.87 -6.98 -4.70
C GLU A 220 9.50 -7.25 -3.34
N TYR A 221 10.45 -8.21 -3.26
CA TYR A 221 11.14 -8.50 -2.01
C TYR A 221 12.01 -7.34 -1.54
N THR A 222 12.57 -6.54 -2.45
CA THR A 222 13.34 -5.35 -2.09
C THR A 222 12.43 -4.24 -1.57
N ILE A 223 11.32 -3.97 -2.26
CA ILE A 223 10.35 -2.94 -1.89
C ILE A 223 9.76 -3.25 -0.51
N ARG A 224 9.21 -4.46 -0.33
CA ARG A 224 8.64 -4.89 0.96
C ARG A 224 9.67 -4.93 2.07
N SER A 225 10.91 -5.38 1.79
CA SER A 225 11.97 -5.35 2.80
C SER A 225 12.29 -3.93 3.25
N LYS A 226 12.36 -2.97 2.33
CA LYS A 226 12.56 -1.55 2.66
C LYS A 226 11.39 -0.96 3.42
N GLU A 227 10.15 -1.31 3.08
CA GLU A 227 8.95 -0.93 3.83
C GLU A 227 9.06 -1.39 5.29
N ARG A 228 9.42 -2.66 5.53
CA ARG A 228 9.59 -3.19 6.89
C ARG A 228 10.79 -2.58 7.62
N ILE A 229 11.86 -2.21 6.93
CA ILE A 229 13.01 -1.49 7.52
C ILE A 229 12.61 -0.05 7.91
N CYS A 230 11.86 0.65 7.05
CA CYS A 230 11.24 1.95 7.34
C CYS A 230 10.41 1.87 8.63
N HIS A 231 9.54 0.86 8.72
CA HIS A 231 8.76 0.57 9.92
C HIS A 231 9.63 0.36 11.16
N CYS A 232 10.69 -0.46 11.05
CA CYS A 232 11.61 -0.71 12.14
C CYS A 232 12.28 0.58 12.65
N PHE A 233 12.77 1.44 11.76
CA PHE A 233 13.39 2.71 12.18
C PHE A 233 12.40 3.69 12.80
N SER A 234 11.17 3.74 12.28
CA SER A 234 10.12 4.59 12.84
C SER A 234 9.77 4.16 14.28
N LYS A 235 9.55 2.85 14.50
CA LYS A 235 9.24 2.31 15.84
C LYS A 235 10.42 2.28 16.81
N ASP A 236 11.65 2.29 16.31
CA ASP A 236 12.89 2.41 17.11
C ASP A 236 13.26 3.88 17.41
N GLU A 237 12.36 4.84 17.11
CA GLU A 237 12.54 6.29 17.32
C GLU A 237 13.82 6.83 16.66
N LYS A 238 14.14 6.33 15.46
CA LYS A 238 15.27 6.78 14.61
C LYS A 238 14.76 7.55 13.39
N PRO A 239 14.33 8.81 13.58
CA PRO A 239 13.58 9.53 12.56
C PRO A 239 14.39 9.83 11.30
N VAL A 240 15.69 10.13 11.41
CA VAL A 240 16.54 10.46 10.25
C VAL A 240 16.65 9.26 9.30
N GLU A 241 16.92 8.07 9.83
CA GLU A 241 16.99 6.84 9.05
C GLU A 241 15.62 6.42 8.53
N ALA A 242 14.56 6.58 9.33
CA ALA A 242 13.19 6.31 8.92
C ALA A 242 12.80 7.18 7.72
N ILE A 243 12.92 8.50 7.82
CA ILE A 243 12.58 9.44 6.74
C ILE A 243 13.31 9.08 5.45
N ARG A 244 14.61 8.75 5.52
CA ARG A 244 15.39 8.36 4.34
C ARG A 244 14.86 7.09 3.69
N ILE A 245 14.69 6.00 4.45
CA ILE A 245 14.26 4.71 3.89
C ILE A 245 12.80 4.77 3.43
N CYS A 246 11.90 5.36 4.22
CA CYS A 246 10.50 5.51 3.83
C CYS A 246 10.38 6.35 2.55
N SER A 247 11.20 7.38 2.38
CA SER A 247 11.22 8.16 1.13
C SER A 247 11.72 7.36 -0.07
N GLU A 248 12.69 6.44 0.11
CA GLU A 248 13.07 5.51 -0.96
C GLU A 248 11.92 4.55 -1.33
N VAL A 249 11.13 4.09 -0.35
CA VAL A 249 9.94 3.26 -0.61
C VAL A 249 8.89 4.05 -1.39
N LEU A 250 8.59 5.28 -0.95
CA LEU A 250 7.58 6.13 -1.57
C LEU A 250 7.97 6.68 -2.95
N GLN A 251 9.25 6.63 -3.31
CA GLN A 251 9.70 6.85 -4.69
C GLN A 251 9.31 5.69 -5.62
N MET A 252 9.16 4.48 -5.08
CA MET A 252 8.77 3.27 -5.83
C MET A 252 7.26 3.03 -5.77
N GLU A 253 6.66 3.23 -4.59
CA GLU A 253 5.22 3.07 -4.31
C GLU A 253 4.70 4.33 -3.57
N PRO A 254 4.33 5.40 -4.28
CA PRO A 254 3.85 6.65 -3.65
C PRO A 254 2.57 6.48 -2.82
N ASP A 255 1.78 5.45 -3.12
CA ASP A 255 0.51 5.08 -2.49
C ASP A 255 0.69 4.09 -1.32
N ASN A 256 1.93 3.77 -0.92
CA ASN A 256 2.19 2.85 0.19
C ASN A 256 1.79 3.50 1.53
N VAL A 257 0.59 3.18 1.99
CA VAL A 257 -0.03 3.69 3.22
C VAL A 257 0.83 3.45 4.46
N ASN A 258 1.49 2.28 4.57
CA ASN A 258 2.33 1.97 5.73
C ASN A 258 3.57 2.87 5.77
N ALA A 259 4.26 3.03 4.65
CA ALA A 259 5.43 3.89 4.55
C ALA A 259 5.11 5.37 4.79
N LEU A 260 3.95 5.85 4.34
CA LEU A 260 3.45 7.20 4.65
C LEU A 260 3.23 7.38 6.15
N LYS A 261 2.56 6.43 6.81
CA LYS A 261 2.30 6.48 8.26
C LYS A 261 3.59 6.46 9.07
N ASP A 262 4.50 5.54 8.75
CA ASP A 262 5.78 5.40 9.47
C ASP A 262 6.68 6.63 9.25
N ARG A 263 6.65 7.26 8.07
CA ARG A 263 7.38 8.52 7.79
C ARG A 263 6.75 9.72 8.51
N ALA A 264 5.42 9.82 8.53
CA ALA A 264 4.71 10.84 9.28
C ALA A 264 5.03 10.77 10.78
N GLU A 265 5.08 9.57 11.36
CA GLU A 265 5.52 9.38 12.75
C GLU A 265 6.96 9.89 12.98
N ALA A 266 7.87 9.64 12.05
CA ALA A 266 9.24 10.15 12.12
C ALA A 266 9.30 11.69 12.02
N TYR A 267 8.50 12.31 11.14
CA TYR A 267 8.37 13.76 11.05
C TYR A 267 7.81 14.38 12.34
N LEU A 268 6.88 13.72 13.02
CA LEU A 268 6.38 14.19 14.31
C LEU A 268 7.48 14.24 15.38
N ILE A 269 8.43 13.30 15.36
CA ILE A 269 9.59 13.28 16.28
C ILE A 269 10.53 14.45 15.98
N GLU A 270 10.75 14.76 14.70
CA GLU A 270 11.57 15.89 14.24
C GLU A 270 10.85 17.25 14.28
N GLU A 271 9.63 17.30 14.82
CA GLU A 271 8.78 18.50 14.87
C GLU A 271 8.47 19.11 13.49
N MET A 272 8.55 18.30 12.42
CA MET A 272 8.22 18.63 11.03
C MET A 272 6.72 18.40 10.78
N TYR A 273 5.88 19.21 11.42
CA TYR A 273 4.44 18.94 11.49
C TYR A 273 3.72 19.11 10.14
N ASP A 274 4.15 20.05 9.30
CA ASP A 274 3.54 20.27 7.98
C ASP A 274 3.75 19.06 7.07
N GLU A 275 4.97 18.50 7.06
CA GLU A 275 5.31 17.29 6.32
C GLU A 275 4.58 16.06 6.87
N ALA A 276 4.43 15.94 8.19
CA ALA A 276 3.65 14.87 8.81
C ALA A 276 2.16 14.93 8.40
N ILE A 277 1.57 16.12 8.36
CA ILE A 277 0.18 16.33 7.92
C ILE A 277 0.02 15.91 6.45
N GLN A 278 0.94 16.34 5.58
CA GLN A 278 0.91 16.00 4.17
C GLN A 278 0.97 14.48 3.93
N ASP A 279 1.82 13.77 4.66
CA ASP A 279 1.91 12.30 4.58
C ASP A 279 0.61 11.62 5.03
N TYR A 280 0.01 12.09 6.13
CA TYR A 280 -1.28 11.54 6.60
C TYR A 280 -2.44 11.85 5.66
N GLU A 281 -2.49 13.04 5.05
CA GLU A 281 -3.49 13.40 4.04
C GLU A 281 -3.38 12.49 2.81
N THR A 282 -2.17 12.30 2.30
CA THR A 282 -1.90 11.38 1.18
C THR A 282 -2.31 9.95 1.54
N ALA A 283 -2.01 9.50 2.76
CA ALA A 283 -2.41 8.17 3.22
C ALA A 283 -3.95 8.03 3.33
N GLN A 284 -4.66 9.11 3.69
CA GLN A 284 -6.12 9.13 3.82
C GLN A 284 -6.81 9.01 2.47
N GLU A 285 -6.24 9.54 1.39
CA GLU A 285 -6.76 9.39 0.01
C GLU A 285 -6.81 7.93 -0.44
N HIS A 286 -5.87 7.11 0.04
CA HIS A 286 -5.78 5.68 -0.28
C HIS A 286 -6.51 4.78 0.72
N ASN A 287 -6.84 5.28 1.93
CA ASN A 287 -7.55 4.53 2.95
C ASN A 287 -8.39 5.43 3.88
N GLU A 288 -9.60 5.79 3.43
CA GLU A 288 -10.48 6.75 4.10
C GLU A 288 -10.89 6.37 5.53
N ASN A 289 -10.95 5.07 5.85
CA ASN A 289 -11.52 4.55 7.10
C ASN A 289 -10.48 4.12 8.16
N ASP A 290 -9.19 4.30 7.92
CA ASP A 290 -8.16 3.95 8.90
C ASP A 290 -8.20 4.92 10.11
N GLN A 291 -8.45 4.36 11.30
CA GLN A 291 -8.46 5.12 12.54
C GLN A 291 -7.08 5.69 12.88
N GLN A 292 -5.99 4.98 12.58
CA GLN A 292 -4.64 5.41 12.90
C GLN A 292 -4.24 6.64 12.09
N ILE A 293 -4.68 6.73 10.82
CA ILE A 293 -4.41 7.89 9.97
C ILE A 293 -5.13 9.13 10.51
N ARG A 294 -6.42 8.99 10.86
CA ARG A 294 -7.20 10.10 11.43
C ARG A 294 -6.64 10.59 12.76
N GLU A 295 -6.30 9.69 13.67
CA GLU A 295 -5.70 10.03 14.96
C GLU A 295 -4.31 10.68 14.78
N GLY A 296 -3.52 10.18 13.82
CA GLY A 296 -2.22 10.75 13.45
C GLY A 296 -2.35 12.18 12.91
N LEU A 297 -3.28 12.40 11.98
CA LEU A 297 -3.57 13.70 11.39
C LEU A 297 -4.04 14.71 12.44
N GLU A 298 -5.00 14.33 13.29
CA GLU A 298 -5.47 15.18 14.39
C GLU A 298 -4.36 15.52 15.39
N LYS A 299 -3.47 14.55 15.68
CA LYS A 299 -2.30 14.77 16.53
C LYS A 299 -1.33 15.75 15.88
N ALA A 300 -1.01 15.57 14.59
CA ALA A 300 -0.12 16.44 13.84
C ALA A 300 -0.64 17.88 13.77
N GLN A 301 -1.91 18.08 13.42
CA GLN A 301 -2.58 19.39 13.38
C GLN A 301 -2.61 20.06 14.76
N ARG A 302 -2.86 19.30 15.83
CA ARG A 302 -2.85 19.82 17.20
C ARG A 302 -1.45 20.30 17.59
N LEU A 303 -0.41 19.52 17.27
CA LEU A 303 0.97 19.86 17.54
C LEU A 303 1.43 21.06 16.71
N LEU A 304 1.04 21.15 15.43
CA LEU A 304 1.25 22.33 14.59
C LEU A 304 0.60 23.57 15.20
N LYS A 305 -0.67 23.48 15.62
CA LYS A 305 -1.35 24.61 16.29
C LYS A 305 -0.66 24.99 17.59
N GLN A 306 -0.14 24.01 18.34
CA GLN A 306 0.60 24.27 19.57
C GLN A 306 1.98 24.90 19.31
N SER A 307 2.67 24.52 18.23
CA SER A 307 3.98 25.07 17.86
C SER A 307 3.89 26.49 17.29
N GLN A 308 2.79 26.81 16.59
CA GLN A 308 2.49 28.17 16.12
C GLN A 308 2.11 29.13 17.27
N LYS A 309 1.55 28.61 18.37
CA LYS A 309 1.23 29.42 19.56
C LYS A 309 2.50 29.90 20.25
N ARG A 310 2.59 31.21 20.46
CA ARG A 310 3.70 31.85 21.17
C ARG A 310 3.59 31.59 22.67
N ASP A 311 4.54 30.85 23.26
CA ASP A 311 4.65 30.75 24.72
C ASP A 311 5.47 31.92 25.29
N TYR A 312 4.78 33.00 25.66
CA TYR A 312 5.40 34.21 26.22
C TYR A 312 6.21 33.96 27.50
N TYR A 313 5.82 32.97 28.32
CA TYR A 313 6.57 32.62 29.54
C TYR A 313 7.88 31.92 29.19
N LYS A 314 7.85 31.01 28.20
CA LYS A 314 9.04 30.33 27.66
C LYS A 314 9.99 31.33 26.98
N ILE A 315 9.46 32.31 26.22
CA ILE A 315 10.24 33.37 25.58
C ILE A 315 11.02 34.21 26.62
N LEU A 316 10.37 34.60 27.72
CA LEU A 316 11.03 35.36 28.79
C LEU A 316 11.81 34.48 29.79
N GLY A 317 11.67 33.15 29.72
CA GLY A 317 12.32 32.20 30.64
C GLY A 317 11.83 32.32 32.08
N VAL A 318 10.56 32.68 32.28
CA VAL A 318 9.93 32.85 33.60
C VAL A 318 8.85 31.80 33.85
N LYS A 319 8.57 31.48 35.11
CA LYS A 319 7.49 30.55 35.46
C LYS A 319 6.13 31.20 35.21
N ARG A 320 5.09 30.38 34.96
CA ARG A 320 3.70 30.88 34.78
C ARG A 320 3.17 31.71 35.95
N ASN A 321 3.64 31.45 37.17
CA ASN A 321 3.28 32.22 38.37
C ASN A 321 4.21 33.43 38.64
N ALA A 322 5.08 33.79 37.69
CA ALA A 322 6.05 34.87 37.88
C ALA A 322 5.36 36.20 38.19
N LYS A 323 5.95 36.94 39.13
CA LYS A 323 5.45 38.28 39.49
C LYS A 323 5.80 39.28 38.40
N LYS A 324 5.02 40.36 38.28
CA LYS A 324 5.28 41.45 37.31
C LYS A 324 6.71 41.99 37.36
N GLN A 325 7.31 42.08 38.56
CA GLN A 325 8.71 42.49 38.73
C GLN A 325 9.71 41.50 38.12
N GLU A 326 9.44 40.19 38.21
CA GLU A 326 10.29 39.14 37.63
C GLU A 326 10.21 39.14 36.10
N ILE A 327 9.00 39.34 35.54
CA ILE A 327 8.77 39.51 34.11
C ILE A 327 9.56 40.71 33.56
N ILE A 328 9.48 41.86 34.23
CA ILE A 328 10.22 43.07 33.83
C ILE A 328 11.74 42.85 33.94
N LYS A 329 12.20 42.16 34.99
CA LYS A 329 13.62 41.85 35.18
C LYS A 329 14.16 40.92 34.08
N ALA A 330 13.39 39.88 33.73
CA ALA A 330 13.73 38.96 32.65
C ALA A 330 13.75 39.67 31.29
N TYR A 331 12.74 40.50 31.00
CA TYR A 331 12.69 41.34 29.81
C TYR A 331 13.92 42.23 29.69
N ARG A 332 14.29 42.99 30.74
CA ARG A 332 15.46 43.89 30.68
C ARG A 332 16.76 43.13 30.36
N LYS A 333 16.93 41.93 30.93
CA LYS A 333 18.10 41.09 30.67
C LYS A 333 18.14 40.62 29.22
N LEU A 334 17.02 40.10 28.72
CA LEU A 334 16.93 39.56 27.36
C LEU A 334 16.95 40.67 26.29
N ALA A 335 16.31 41.81 26.54
CA ALA A 335 16.34 42.98 25.67
C ALA A 335 17.75 43.55 25.54
N LEU A 336 18.51 43.62 26.64
CA LEU A 336 19.91 44.03 26.58
C LEU A 336 20.76 43.02 25.81
N GLN A 337 20.50 41.73 25.93
CA GLN A 337 21.27 40.68 25.26
C GLN A 337 20.99 40.61 23.75
N TRP A 338 19.72 40.67 23.36
CA TRP A 338 19.24 40.50 21.99
C TRP A 338 19.03 41.82 21.25
N HIS A 339 19.54 42.93 21.77
CA HIS A 339 19.51 44.19 21.04
C HIS A 339 20.33 44.09 19.74
N PRO A 340 19.79 44.47 18.57
CA PRO A 340 20.49 44.39 17.28
C PRO A 340 21.85 45.11 17.24
N ASP A 341 22.06 46.14 18.08
CA ASP A 341 23.35 46.82 18.22
C ASP A 341 24.48 45.93 18.77
N ASN A 342 24.15 44.82 19.42
CA ASN A 342 25.14 43.87 19.93
C ASN A 342 25.71 42.94 18.85
N PHE A 343 25.10 42.91 17.66
CA PHE A 343 25.46 41.98 16.58
C PHE A 343 26.01 42.77 15.40
N GLN A 344 27.12 42.29 14.82
CA GLN A 344 27.81 42.98 13.72
C GLN A 344 27.39 42.42 12.35
N ASN A 345 27.09 41.12 12.28
CA ASN A 345 26.69 40.42 11.07
C ASN A 345 25.22 40.64 10.74
N GLU A 346 24.89 40.87 9.46
CA GLU A 346 23.53 41.15 9.00
C GLU A 346 22.55 39.99 9.25
N GLU A 347 22.99 38.74 9.07
CA GLU A 347 22.17 37.57 9.38
C GLU A 347 21.89 37.42 10.89
N GLU A 348 22.88 37.74 11.73
CA GLU A 348 22.74 37.69 13.18
C GLU A 348 21.84 38.82 13.68
N LYS A 349 21.96 40.02 13.09
CA LYS A 349 21.05 41.14 13.36
C LYS A 349 19.60 40.77 13.06
N LYS A 350 19.33 40.17 11.91
CA LYS A 350 17.97 39.70 11.57
C LYS A 350 17.44 38.64 12.54
N LYS A 351 18.29 37.71 13.00
CA LYS A 351 17.91 36.72 14.03
C LYS A 351 17.66 37.38 15.38
N ALA A 352 18.48 38.34 15.77
CA ALA A 352 18.34 39.10 17.01
C ALA A 352 17.09 39.97 17.00
N GLU A 353 16.79 40.63 15.87
CA GLU A 353 15.59 41.42 15.67
C GLU A 353 14.31 40.59 15.85
N LYS A 354 14.23 39.41 15.20
CA LYS A 354 13.11 38.49 15.42
C LYS A 354 12.92 38.13 16.89
N LYS A 355 14.01 37.76 17.58
CA LYS A 355 13.95 37.45 19.01
C LYS A 355 13.57 38.65 19.87
N PHE A 356 14.06 39.85 19.54
CA PHE A 356 13.75 41.07 20.25
C PHE A 356 12.27 41.42 20.14
N ILE A 357 11.67 41.25 18.97
CA ILE A 357 10.22 41.39 18.74
C ILE A 357 9.45 40.42 19.64
N ASP A 358 9.85 39.16 19.69
CA ASP A 358 9.21 38.13 20.55
C ASP A 358 9.33 38.48 22.03
N ILE A 359 10.51 38.94 22.48
CA ILE A 359 10.76 39.37 23.86
C ILE A 359 9.90 40.58 24.23
N ALA A 360 9.74 41.54 23.32
CA ALA A 360 8.91 42.72 23.51
C ALA A 360 7.42 42.35 23.61
N ALA A 361 6.93 41.52 22.68
CA ALA A 361 5.56 40.99 22.70
C ALA A 361 5.26 40.23 23.99
N ALA A 362 6.19 39.38 24.44
CA ALA A 362 6.05 38.64 25.69
C ALA A 362 5.95 39.54 26.92
N LYS A 363 6.74 40.63 26.98
CA LYS A 363 6.63 41.60 28.06
C LYS A 363 5.29 42.32 28.02
N GLU A 364 4.80 42.69 26.84
CA GLU A 364 3.54 43.41 26.69
C GLU A 364 2.36 42.57 27.23
N VAL A 365 2.24 41.33 26.77
CA VAL A 365 1.19 40.40 27.19
C VAL A 365 1.29 40.06 28.68
N LEU A 366 2.48 39.73 29.18
CA LEU A 366 2.63 39.24 30.56
C LEU A 366 2.63 40.35 31.63
N SER A 367 2.91 41.60 31.24
CA SER A 367 2.95 42.72 32.19
C SER A 367 1.59 43.39 32.42
N ASP A 368 0.65 43.20 31.49
CA ASP A 368 -0.73 43.64 31.61
C ASP A 368 -1.61 42.54 32.24
N PRO A 369 -2.30 42.79 33.37
CA PRO A 369 -3.10 41.78 34.05
C PRO A 369 -4.25 41.20 33.21
N GLU A 370 -4.87 42.01 32.33
CA GLU A 370 -5.98 41.57 31.49
C GLU A 370 -5.48 40.72 30.32
N MET A 371 -4.41 41.16 29.66
CA MET A 371 -3.80 40.41 28.55
C MET A 371 -3.19 39.10 29.04
N ARG A 372 -2.53 39.13 30.21
CA ARG A 372 -2.00 37.93 30.84
C ARG A 372 -3.12 36.96 31.19
N LYS A 373 -4.24 37.45 31.73
CA LYS A 373 -5.39 36.60 32.06
C LYS A 373 -5.95 35.92 30.81
N LYS A 374 -6.17 36.67 29.72
CA LYS A 374 -6.61 36.09 28.43
C LYS A 374 -5.66 35.00 27.93
N PHE A 375 -4.36 35.28 27.98
CA PHE A 375 -3.32 34.33 27.61
C PHE A 375 -3.32 33.07 28.50
N ASP A 376 -3.49 33.25 29.81
CA ASP A 376 -3.58 32.15 30.78
C ASP A 376 -4.87 31.33 30.60
N ASP A 377 -5.96 31.97 30.14
CA ASP A 377 -7.25 31.36 29.79
C ASP A 377 -7.22 30.64 28.41
N GLY A 378 -6.09 30.72 27.68
CA GLY A 378 -5.84 30.00 26.43
C GLY A 378 -6.07 30.80 25.14
N GLU A 379 -6.42 32.09 25.26
CA GLU A 379 -6.59 33.04 24.16
C GLU A 379 -5.33 33.89 24.00
N ASP A 380 -4.63 33.79 22.87
CA ASP A 380 -3.50 34.67 22.61
C ASP A 380 -4.00 36.08 22.24
N PRO A 381 -3.72 37.11 23.06
CA PRO A 381 -4.24 38.46 22.85
C PRO A 381 -3.65 39.16 21.62
N LEU A 382 -2.54 38.64 21.10
CA LEU A 382 -1.83 39.17 19.94
C LEU A 382 -2.03 38.33 18.68
N ASP A 383 -2.79 37.23 18.76
CA ASP A 383 -3.12 36.39 17.63
C ASP A 383 -4.26 36.99 16.80
N ALA A 384 -4.12 37.01 15.48
CA ALA A 384 -5.04 37.70 14.58
C ALA A 384 -6.38 36.97 14.45
N GLU A 385 -6.40 35.66 14.73
CA GLU A 385 -7.55 34.79 14.55
C GLU A 385 -8.49 34.77 15.77
N SER A 386 -7.99 35.14 16.95
CA SER A 386 -8.77 35.25 18.19
C SER A 386 -9.69 36.49 18.25
N GLN A 387 -9.56 37.44 17.31
CA GLN A 387 -10.32 38.70 17.28
C GLN A 387 -11.49 38.74 16.28
N GLN A 388 -11.80 37.65 15.55
CA GLN A 388 -12.99 37.63 14.66
C GLN A 388 -14.34 37.56 15.39
N GLY A 389 -14.35 37.41 16.73
CA GLY A 389 -15.55 37.20 17.53
C GLY A 389 -16.18 38.40 18.26
N GLY A 390 -15.67 39.63 18.12
CA GLY A 390 -16.32 40.75 18.80
C GLY A 390 -15.62 42.11 18.72
N GLY A 391 -16.35 43.10 18.20
CA GLY A 391 -16.22 44.53 18.50
C GLY A 391 -14.82 45.13 18.41
N GLY A 392 -14.52 45.77 17.27
CA GLY A 392 -13.27 46.47 17.00
C GLY A 392 -12.80 47.36 18.16
N SER A 393 -11.77 46.88 18.87
CA SER A 393 -11.07 47.66 19.88
C SER A 393 -10.13 48.69 19.22
N PRO A 394 -9.98 49.91 19.79
CA PRO A 394 -9.10 50.96 19.28
C PRO A 394 -7.61 50.56 19.15
N PHE A 395 -7.23 49.42 19.74
CA PHE A 395 -5.89 48.86 19.74
C PHE A 395 -5.41 48.35 18.36
N HIS A 396 -6.30 48.07 17.41
CA HIS A 396 -5.89 47.66 16.05
C HIS A 396 -5.22 48.79 15.24
N ARG A 397 -5.42 50.07 15.60
CA ARG A 397 -4.62 51.18 15.02
C ARG A 397 -3.18 51.21 15.55
N SER A 398 -2.95 50.66 16.75
CA SER A 398 -1.61 50.54 17.32
C SER A 398 -0.87 49.34 16.74
N TRP A 399 -1.54 48.19 16.57
CA TRP A 399 -0.89 46.98 16.04
C TRP A 399 -0.73 46.91 14.51
N ASN A 400 -1.62 47.52 13.71
CA ASN A 400 -1.33 47.71 12.27
C ASN A 400 -0.22 48.76 12.02
N SER A 401 0.15 49.56 13.03
CA SER A 401 1.41 50.33 13.02
C SER A 401 2.63 49.49 13.42
N TRP A 402 2.44 48.24 13.87
CA TRP A 402 3.52 47.31 14.24
C TRP A 402 4.10 46.50 13.08
N GLN A 403 3.36 46.26 12.00
CA GLN A 403 3.94 45.74 10.75
C GLN A 403 4.88 46.76 10.07
N GLY A 404 4.83 48.02 10.49
CA GLY A 404 5.80 49.08 10.17
C GLY A 404 6.68 49.49 11.36
N PHE A 405 6.70 48.71 12.46
CA PHE A 405 7.58 48.98 13.60
C PHE A 405 8.98 48.51 13.26
N ASN A 406 9.72 49.43 12.66
CA ASN A 406 11.16 49.37 12.62
C ASN A 406 11.66 50.21 13.81
N PRO A 407 11.99 49.60 14.98
CA PRO A 407 12.42 50.34 16.16
C PRO A 407 13.72 51.13 15.94
N PHE A 408 14.34 50.96 14.78
CA PHE A 408 15.59 51.57 14.34
C PHE A 408 15.41 52.60 13.19
N SER A 409 14.18 52.86 12.72
CA SER A 409 13.94 53.86 11.66
C SER A 409 13.61 55.24 12.23
N SER A 410 14.45 56.23 11.88
CA SER A 410 14.45 57.61 12.38
C SER A 410 13.28 58.49 11.86
N GLY A 411 12.04 57.98 11.80
CA GLY A 411 10.92 58.74 11.23
C GLY A 411 9.50 58.44 11.73
N GLY A 412 9.29 57.50 12.67
CA GLY A 412 7.96 57.17 13.20
C GLY A 412 7.54 58.02 14.43
N PRO A 413 6.23 58.14 14.73
CA PRO A 413 5.70 59.02 15.79
C PRO A 413 5.99 58.56 17.22
N PHE A 414 6.71 57.44 17.41
CA PHE A 414 7.10 56.93 18.73
C PHE A 414 8.62 56.97 18.90
N ARG A 415 9.13 57.99 19.61
CA ARG A 415 10.47 57.99 20.20
C ARG A 415 10.47 57.15 21.47
N PHE A 416 11.12 55.99 21.47
CA PHE A 416 11.49 55.32 22.72
C PHE A 416 12.73 56.02 23.31
N LYS A 417 12.51 57.00 24.20
CA LYS A 417 13.57 57.52 25.07
C LYS A 417 13.68 56.61 26.29
N PHE A 418 14.71 55.76 26.31
CA PHE A 418 15.11 55.07 27.54
C PHE A 418 15.68 56.09 28.53
N HIS A 419 14.96 56.36 29.62
CA HIS A 419 15.54 56.99 30.80
C HIS A 419 15.98 55.87 31.73
N PHE A 420 17.29 55.66 31.81
CA PHE A 420 17.90 54.92 32.91
C PHE A 420 18.18 55.94 34.01
N ASN A 421 17.35 55.91 35.06
CA ASN A 421 17.74 56.44 36.37
C ASN A 421 18.23 55.28 37.23
#